data_AF-U6LCC1-F1
#
_entry.id   AF-U6LCC1-F1
#
_cell.length_a   1.000
_cell.length_b   1.000
_cell.length_c   1.000
_cell.angle_alpha   90.00
_cell.angle_beta   90.00
_cell.angle_gamma   90.00
#
_symmetry.space_group_name_H-M   'P 1'
#
loop_
_entity.id
_entity.type
_entity.pdbx_description
1 polymer ?
#
loop_
_entity_poly.entity_id
_entity_poly.type
_entity_poly.pdbx_seq_one_letter_code
_entity_poly.pdbx_strand_id
1 'polypeptide(L)'
;MESSIRRLFRARRTCCEILTDRGYLLPAQEMAEGFAEFAQRFNENEQSRSRMLLIASHKADPEAKLIVYFADETKKTGVKPIR
;
A
#
# COMPACT_ATOMS: atom_id res chain seq x y z
N MET A 1 -0.89 -18.53 -8.73
CA MET A 1 -0.17 -17.72 -7.73
C MET A 1 0.05 -16.29 -8.23
N GLU A 2 0.48 -16.09 -9.49
CA GLU A 2 0.60 -14.76 -10.13
C GLU A 2 -0.67 -13.90 -10.15
N SER A 3 -1.86 -14.52 -10.23
CA SER A 3 -3.14 -13.80 -10.26
C SER A 3 -3.42 -13.03 -8.97
N SER A 4 -2.95 -13.51 -7.83
CA SER A 4 -3.11 -12.84 -6.53
C SER A 4 -2.24 -11.58 -6.41
N ILE A 5 -1.00 -11.63 -6.91
CA ILE A 5 -0.05 -10.50 -6.88
C ILE A 5 -0.56 -9.37 -7.79
N ARG A 6 -1.08 -9.70 -8.99
CA ARG A 6 -1.69 -8.70 -9.88
C ARG A 6 -2.89 -7.99 -9.25
N ARG A 7 -3.69 -8.70 -8.45
CA ARG A 7 -4.82 -8.10 -7.71
C ARG A 7 -4.35 -7.18 -6.61
N LEU A 8 -3.32 -7.56 -5.85
CA LEU A 8 -2.71 -6.73 -4.81
C LEU A 8 -2.08 -5.46 -5.39
N PHE A 9 -1.39 -5.57 -6.53
CA PHE A 9 -0.86 -4.42 -7.26
C PHE A 9 -1.95 -3.42 -7.64
N ARG A 10 -3.06 -3.92 -8.23
CA ARG A 10 -4.20 -3.07 -8.59
C ARG A 10 -4.83 -2.40 -7.36
N ALA A 11 -5.02 -3.14 -6.28
CA ALA A 11 -5.55 -2.58 -5.03
C ALA A 11 -4.65 -1.47 -4.47
N ARG A 12 -3.33 -1.68 -4.45
CA ARG A 12 -2.36 -0.66 -4.01
C ARG A 12 -2.37 0.58 -4.93
N ARG A 13 -2.41 0.39 -6.25
CA ARG A 13 -2.57 1.49 -7.22
C ARG A 13 -3.84 2.32 -6.96
N THR A 14 -4.96 1.65 -6.74
CA THR A 14 -6.22 2.35 -6.41
C THR A 14 -6.13 3.08 -5.08
N CYS A 15 -5.44 2.53 -4.06
CA CYS A 15 -5.17 3.27 -2.82
C CYS A 15 -4.34 4.53 -3.08
N CYS A 16 -3.31 4.46 -3.93
CA CYS A 16 -2.53 5.64 -4.30
C CYS A 16 -3.41 6.71 -4.98
N GLU A 17 -4.26 6.32 -5.91
CA GLU A 17 -5.22 7.21 -6.59
C GLU A 17 -6.20 7.85 -5.59
N ILE A 18 -6.77 7.07 -4.66
CA ILE A 18 -7.65 7.59 -3.60
C ILE A 18 -6.94 8.62 -2.71
N LEU A 19 -5.67 8.38 -2.37
CA LEU A 19 -4.89 9.30 -1.54
C LEU A 19 -4.62 10.61 -2.28
N THR A 20 -4.28 10.54 -3.56
CA THR A 20 -4.09 11.73 -4.41
C THR A 20 -5.39 12.54 -4.54
N ASP A 21 -6.51 11.88 -4.81
CA ASP A 21 -7.83 12.54 -4.91
C ASP A 21 -8.25 13.23 -3.60
N ARG A 22 -7.82 12.68 -2.46
CA ARG A 22 -8.05 13.26 -1.12
C ARG A 22 -7.07 14.39 -0.77
N GLY A 23 -6.17 14.77 -1.67
CA GLY A 23 -5.19 15.84 -1.42
C GLY A 23 -3.94 15.41 -0.64
N TYR A 24 -3.69 14.10 -0.52
CA TYR A 24 -2.44 13.59 0.04
C TYR A 24 -1.35 13.46 -1.01
N LEU A 25 -0.13 13.80 -0.61
CA LEU A 25 1.07 13.67 -1.40
C LEU A 25 1.69 12.29 -1.13
N LEU A 26 1.93 11.55 -2.20
CA LEU A 26 2.65 10.29 -2.20
C LEU A 26 4.03 10.48 -2.88
N PRO A 27 5.04 9.70 -2.49
CA PRO A 27 6.31 9.67 -3.20
C PRO A 27 6.11 9.26 -4.67
N ALA A 28 6.77 9.95 -5.60
CA ALA A 28 6.64 9.66 -7.04
C ALA A 28 7.01 8.22 -7.39
N GLN A 29 7.96 7.62 -6.66
CA GLN A 29 8.35 6.21 -6.79
C GLN A 29 7.18 5.24 -6.56
N GLU A 30 6.25 5.57 -5.66
CA GLU A 30 5.10 4.73 -5.31
C GLU A 30 3.98 4.85 -6.36
N MET A 31 3.89 6.00 -7.03
CA MET A 31 2.92 6.23 -8.10
C MET A 31 3.38 5.66 -9.45
N ALA A 32 4.69 5.73 -9.72
CA ALA A 32 5.31 5.29 -10.97
C ALA A 32 5.67 3.80 -10.99
N GLU A 33 5.61 3.12 -9.85
CA GLU A 33 5.99 1.70 -9.74
C GLU A 33 5.20 0.82 -10.71
N GLY A 34 5.94 0.09 -11.55
CA GLY A 34 5.37 -0.90 -12.47
C GLY A 34 5.04 -2.23 -11.78
N PHE A 35 4.20 -3.05 -12.43
CA PHE A 35 3.86 -4.37 -11.91
C PHE A 35 5.10 -5.28 -11.72
N ALA A 36 6.07 -5.21 -12.62
CA ALA A 36 7.28 -6.04 -12.55
C ALA A 36 8.13 -5.68 -11.32
N GLU A 37 8.36 -4.38 -11.09
CA GLU A 37 9.08 -3.87 -9.92
C GLU A 37 8.36 -4.22 -8.63
N PHE A 38 7.03 -4.07 -8.61
CA PHE A 38 6.21 -4.47 -7.49
C PHE A 38 6.30 -5.97 -7.20
N ALA A 39 6.17 -6.81 -8.23
CA ALA A 39 6.23 -8.26 -8.07
C ALA A 39 7.61 -8.71 -7.59
N GLN A 40 8.68 -8.08 -8.07
CA GLN A 40 10.03 -8.33 -7.60
C GLN A 40 10.16 -7.96 -6.11
N ARG A 41 9.84 -6.70 -5.74
CA ARG A 41 9.87 -6.25 -4.34
C ARG A 41 9.02 -7.12 -3.44
N PHE A 42 7.82 -7.49 -3.89
CA PHE A 42 6.90 -8.32 -3.11
C PHE A 42 7.46 -9.72 -2.88
N ASN A 43 8.12 -10.33 -3.87
CA ASN A 43 8.78 -11.62 -3.70
C ASN A 43 10.04 -11.52 -2.83
N GLU A 44 10.82 -10.44 -2.94
CA GLU A 44 11.99 -10.17 -2.07
C GLU A 44 11.58 -9.98 -0.60
N ASN A 45 10.39 -9.43 -0.37
CA ASN A 45 9.81 -9.24 0.97
C ASN A 45 8.98 -10.45 1.45
N GLU A 46 9.35 -11.67 1.01
CA GLU A 46 8.72 -12.93 1.44
C GLU A 46 7.19 -12.97 1.22
N GLN A 47 6.69 -12.23 0.21
CA GLN A 47 5.26 -12.09 -0.09
C GLN A 47 4.43 -11.50 1.08
N SER A 48 5.08 -10.70 1.92
CA SER A 48 4.44 -10.02 3.04
C SER A 48 3.69 -8.77 2.58
N ARG A 49 2.38 -8.74 2.85
CA ARG A 49 1.48 -7.61 2.62
C ARG A 49 1.78 -6.45 3.57
N SER A 50 2.20 -6.72 4.81
CA SER A 50 2.51 -5.65 5.77
C SER A 50 3.64 -4.73 5.29
N ARG A 51 4.53 -5.24 4.43
CA ARG A 51 5.60 -4.48 3.76
C ARG A 51 5.10 -3.58 2.61
N MET A 52 3.84 -3.70 2.20
CA MET A 52 3.20 -2.83 1.19
C MET A 52 2.62 -1.52 1.78
N LEU A 53 3.00 -1.18 3.00
CA LEU A 53 2.54 0.01 3.72
C LEU A 53 2.76 1.29 2.90
N LEU A 54 1.72 2.12 2.80
CA LEU A 54 1.81 3.46 2.21
C LEU A 54 1.76 4.51 3.31
N ILE A 55 2.65 5.50 3.22
CA ILE A 55 2.62 6.68 4.06
C ILE A 55 2.42 7.89 3.15
N ALA A 56 1.43 8.70 3.47
CA ALA A 56 1.12 9.91 2.71
C ALA A 56 0.94 11.09 3.67
N SER A 57 1.33 12.29 3.22
CA SER A 57 1.19 13.53 3.98
C SER A 57 0.24 14.47 3.26
N HIS A 58 -0.64 15.18 3.98
CA HIS A 58 -1.59 16.08 3.33
C HIS A 58 -0.89 17.31 2.75
N LYS A 59 -1.35 17.76 1.58
CA LYS A 59 -0.73 18.90 0.87
C LYS A 59 -0.84 20.23 1.63
N ALA A 60 -1.96 20.44 2.33
CA ALA A 60 -2.22 21.70 3.06
C ALA A 60 -1.77 21.66 4.52
N ASP A 61 -1.58 20.47 5.09
CA ASP A 61 -1.18 20.29 6.49
C ASP A 61 -0.14 19.16 6.60
N PRO A 62 1.16 19.50 6.76
CA PRO A 62 2.23 18.52 6.86
C PRO A 62 2.12 17.59 8.08
N GLU A 63 1.40 18.00 9.13
CA GLU A 63 1.19 17.21 10.34
C GLU A 63 0.09 16.15 10.13
N ALA A 64 -0.82 16.37 9.18
CA ALA A 64 -1.84 15.41 8.79
C ALA A 64 -1.24 14.29 7.92
N LYS A 65 -0.74 13.24 8.60
CA LYS A 65 -0.19 12.03 7.97
C LYS A 65 -1.21 10.90 7.97
N LEU A 66 -1.24 10.12 6.89
CA LEU A 66 -2.10 8.97 6.74
C LEU A 66 -1.23 7.74 6.42
N ILE A 67 -1.50 6.65 7.14
CA ILE A 67 -0.83 5.37 6.96
C ILE A 67 -1.85 4.34 6.46
N VAL A 68 -1.58 3.72 5.33
CA VAL A 68 -2.36 2.59 4.81
C VAL A 68 -1.58 1.31 5.08
N TYR A 69 -2.13 0.47 5.94
CA TYR A 69 -1.55 -0.83 6.30
C TYR A 69 -2.31 -1.97 5.62
N PHE A 70 -1.57 -2.88 4.97
CA PHE A 70 -2.14 -4.08 4.36
C PHE A 70 -1.87 -5.27 5.27
N ALA A 71 -2.91 -5.81 5.89
CA ALA A 71 -2.78 -6.93 6.82
C ALA A 71 -2.40 -8.24 6.10
N ASP A 72 -1.43 -8.95 6.69
CA ASP A 72 -0.98 -10.28 6.24
C ASP A 72 -1.99 -11.39 6.56
N GLU A 73 -2.75 -11.25 7.66
CA GLU A 73 -3.69 -12.28 8.08
C GLU A 73 -4.87 -12.42 7.12
N THR A 74 -5.12 -13.65 6.67
CA THR A 74 -6.30 -14.04 5.88
C THR A 74 -7.52 -14.37 6.75
N LYS A 75 -7.35 -14.48 8.07
CA LYS A 75 -8.46 -14.61 9.02
C LYS A 75 -9.07 -13.24 9.30
N LYS A 76 -10.37 -13.22 9.67
CA LYS A 76 -11.09 -12.01 10.10
C LYS A 76 -10.19 -11.21 11.04
N THR A 77 -9.85 -9.98 10.65
CA THR A 77 -8.99 -9.07 11.41
C THR A 77 -9.56 -8.94 12.82
N GLY A 78 -8.90 -9.55 13.79
CA GLY A 78 -9.29 -9.46 15.19
C GLY A 78 -8.83 -8.15 15.81
N VAL A 79 -9.11 -7.96 17.10
CA VAL A 79 -8.69 -6.76 17.85
C VAL A 79 -7.17 -6.71 18.10
N LYS A 80 -6.46 -7.83 17.94
CA LYS A 80 -5.03 -7.97 18.26
C LYS A 80 -4.08 -7.25 17.28
N PRO A 81 -4.23 -7.33 15.95
CA PRO A 81 -3.37 -6.61 15.00
C PRO A 81 -3.57 -5.08 14.97
N ILE A 82 -4.53 -4.54 15.73
CA ILE A 82 -4.90 -3.10 15.72
C ILE A 82 -4.46 -2.39 17.02
N ARG A 83 -3.88 -3.11 18.00
CA ARG A 83 -3.47 -2.54 19.29
C ARG A 83 -2.10 -1.88 19.26
#